data_AF-A0AAW2D0K3-F1
#
_entry.id   AF-A0AAW2D0K3-F1
#
_cell.length_a   1.000
_cell.length_b   1.000
_cell.length_c   1.000
_cell.angle_alpha   90.00
_cell.angle_beta   90.00
_cell.angle_gamma   90.00
#
_symmetry.space_group_name_H-M   'P 1'
#
loop_
_entity.id
_entity.type
_entity.pdbx_description
1 polymer ?
#
loop_
_entity_poly.entity_id
_entity_poly.type
_entity_poly.pdbx_seq_one_letter_code
_entity_poly.pdbx_strand_id
1 'polypeptide(L)'
;MHRMALVNAPALQFKSSAMFGISSKPFNFLPMQSRSKGFSVRPLVVEARARARARKESAKIRNIRMQKKFNGTPTSPRLSVFCSDKQLYAMLVDDKNKKCLFYGSTLQKSIRQNPSCTTIEAAKLVGEELVKACNDLNINEISSYDRNGFACGERMQAFEIAISRHGFLPR
;
A
#
# COMPACT_ATOMS: atom_id res chain seq x y z
N MET A 1 -47.31 41.97 26.25
CA MET A 1 -47.08 40.59 26.74
C MET A 1 -46.45 39.79 25.59
N HIS A 2 -45.12 39.65 25.60
CA HIS A 2 -44.37 39.12 24.46
C HIS A 2 -44.39 37.59 24.41
N ARG A 3 -44.92 37.05 23.30
CA ARG A 3 -44.70 35.66 22.86
C ARG A 3 -43.19 35.47 22.60
N MET A 4 -42.55 34.54 23.29
CA MET A 4 -41.21 34.06 22.93
C MET A 4 -41.25 32.57 22.59
N ALA A 5 -40.65 32.26 21.44
CA ALA A 5 -40.65 30.97 20.79
C ALA A 5 -39.75 29.96 21.52
N LEU A 6 -40.22 28.72 21.63
CA LEU A 6 -39.40 27.56 21.97
C LEU A 6 -38.41 27.31 20.84
N VAL A 7 -37.13 27.64 21.06
CA VAL A 7 -36.05 27.22 20.16
C VAL A 7 -35.71 25.78 20.50
N ASN A 8 -36.04 24.87 19.59
CA ASN A 8 -35.73 23.45 19.68
C ASN A 8 -34.25 23.27 19.28
N ALA A 9 -33.37 22.98 20.22
CA ALA A 9 -31.98 22.63 19.93
C ALA A 9 -31.87 21.09 19.81
N PRO A 10 -31.26 20.55 18.75
CA PRO A 10 -31.23 19.10 18.53
C PRO A 10 -30.27 18.44 19.54
N ALA A 11 -30.76 17.39 20.18
CA ALA A 11 -29.91 16.49 20.97
C ALA A 11 -28.90 15.81 20.04
N LEU A 12 -27.61 15.92 20.36
CA LEU A 12 -26.52 15.22 19.69
C LEU A 12 -26.72 13.70 19.84
N GLN A 13 -27.22 13.05 18.79
CA GLN A 13 -27.25 11.59 18.69
C GLN A 13 -25.87 11.08 18.27
N PHE A 14 -25.15 10.47 19.21
CA PHE A 14 -24.03 9.61 18.87
C PHE A 14 -24.58 8.29 18.32
N LYS A 15 -24.34 8.01 17.04
CA LYS A 15 -24.55 6.68 16.48
C LYS A 15 -23.47 5.74 17.03
N SER A 16 -23.80 4.96 18.06
CA SER A 16 -23.02 3.77 18.40
C SER A 16 -23.36 2.67 17.39
N SER A 17 -22.35 2.19 16.65
CA SER A 17 -22.47 0.99 15.84
C SER A 17 -22.46 -0.23 16.76
N ALA A 18 -23.61 -0.88 16.91
CA ALA A 18 -23.76 -2.11 17.66
C ALA A 18 -23.26 -3.30 16.81
N MET A 19 -22.04 -3.78 17.06
CA MET A 19 -21.57 -5.08 16.54
C MET A 19 -21.62 -6.21 17.56
N PHE A 20 -21.98 -5.95 18.82
CA PHE A 20 -22.26 -7.01 19.80
C PHE A 20 -23.38 -6.57 20.71
N GLY A 21 -24.53 -7.24 20.59
CA GLY A 21 -25.75 -6.94 21.33
C GLY A 21 -25.58 -7.19 22.83
N ILE A 22 -25.68 -6.13 23.62
CA ILE A 22 -26.12 -6.19 25.02
C ILE A 22 -27.04 -4.99 25.25
N SER A 23 -28.30 -5.26 25.57
CA SER A 23 -29.29 -4.27 25.98
C SER A 23 -29.02 -3.86 27.43
N SER A 24 -28.50 -2.66 27.64
CA SER A 24 -28.49 -2.02 28.96
C SER A 24 -29.42 -0.80 28.92
N LYS A 25 -30.50 -0.83 29.72
CA LYS A 25 -31.47 0.26 29.83
C LYS A 25 -30.75 1.59 30.14
N PRO A 26 -31.15 2.73 29.56
CA PRO A 26 -30.54 4.01 29.91
C PRO A 26 -31.01 4.43 31.31
N PHE A 27 -30.07 4.49 32.26
CA PHE A 27 -30.30 5.16 33.55
C PHE A 27 -30.29 6.67 33.30
N ASN A 28 -31.45 7.33 33.45
CA ASN A 28 -31.54 8.78 33.38
C ASN A 28 -31.06 9.38 34.71
N PHE A 29 -29.84 9.89 34.75
CA PHE A 29 -29.42 10.82 35.80
C PHE A 29 -29.99 12.21 35.48
N LEU A 30 -30.86 12.70 36.35
CA LEU A 30 -31.26 14.12 36.34
C LEU A 30 -30.04 14.98 36.72
N PRO A 31 -29.75 16.08 36.00
CA PRO A 31 -28.62 16.93 36.35
C PRO A 31 -28.95 17.75 37.60
N MET A 32 -28.16 17.57 38.65
CA MET A 32 -28.14 18.43 39.83
C MET A 32 -27.63 19.82 39.39
N GLN A 33 -28.51 20.83 39.43
CA GLN A 33 -28.15 22.19 39.03
C GLN A 33 -27.25 22.85 40.07
N SER A 34 -25.94 22.92 39.82
CA SER A 34 -25.07 23.85 40.55
C SER A 34 -25.02 25.19 39.80
N ARG A 35 -25.62 26.21 40.42
CA ARG A 35 -25.46 27.62 40.06
C ARG A 35 -24.04 28.05 40.44
N SER A 36 -23.12 28.17 39.50
CA SER A 36 -21.93 29.00 39.69
C SER A 36 -21.72 29.90 38.47
N LYS A 37 -21.63 31.19 38.76
CA LYS A 37 -21.36 32.24 37.78
C LYS A 37 -19.96 32.05 37.21
N GLY A 38 -19.86 32.05 35.88
CA GLY A 38 -18.69 32.53 35.15
C GLY A 38 -17.37 31.79 35.39
N PHE A 39 -17.24 30.58 34.84
CA PHE A 39 -15.97 30.16 34.25
C PHE A 39 -16.27 29.17 33.13
N SER A 40 -16.26 29.66 31.88
CA SER A 40 -16.34 28.78 30.71
C SER A 40 -15.01 28.03 30.61
N VAL A 41 -14.93 26.86 31.27
CA VAL A 41 -13.81 25.95 31.04
C VAL A 41 -14.03 25.38 29.65
N ARG A 42 -13.33 25.91 28.64
CA ARG A 42 -13.33 25.31 27.31
C ARG A 42 -12.73 23.91 27.47
N PRO A 43 -13.45 22.83 27.12
CA PRO A 43 -12.85 21.50 27.16
C PRO A 43 -11.65 21.49 26.21
N LEU A 44 -10.50 21.02 26.70
CA LEU A 44 -9.31 20.79 25.88
C LEU A 44 -9.61 19.65 24.91
N VAL A 45 -10.11 19.99 23.72
CA VAL A 45 -10.31 19.03 22.63
C VAL A 45 -8.98 18.89 21.89
N VAL A 46 -8.25 17.81 22.15
CA VAL A 46 -7.07 17.45 21.36
C VAL A 46 -7.55 16.87 20.03
N GLU A 47 -7.68 17.73 19.02
CA GLU A 47 -7.94 17.29 17.65
C GLU A 47 -6.62 16.94 16.96
N ALA A 48 -6.42 15.66 16.63
CA ALA A 48 -5.30 15.26 15.78
C ALA A 48 -5.54 15.74 14.34
N ARG A 49 -5.01 16.91 13.99
CA ARG A 49 -5.03 17.42 12.62
C ARG A 49 -3.85 16.83 11.84
N ALA A 50 -4.13 16.10 10.76
CA ALA A 50 -3.09 15.59 9.87
C ALA A 50 -2.24 16.77 9.36
N ARG A 51 -0.97 16.82 9.74
CA ARG A 51 -0.05 17.85 9.24
C ARG A 51 0.06 17.68 7.72
N ALA A 52 -0.19 18.74 6.96
CA ALA A 52 -0.05 18.76 5.50
C ALA A 52 1.34 18.30 5.00
N ARG A 53 2.34 18.28 5.89
CA ARG A 53 3.70 17.77 5.65
C ARG A 53 4.10 16.70 6.66
N ALA A 54 3.26 15.68 6.85
CA ALA A 54 3.71 14.48 7.56
C ALA A 54 4.89 13.87 6.80
N ARG A 55 6.02 13.65 7.50
CA ARG A 55 7.24 13.11 6.90
C ARG A 55 6.96 11.69 6.39
N LYS A 56 6.84 11.53 5.07
CA LYS A 56 6.80 10.20 4.44
C LYS A 56 8.22 9.64 4.41
N GLU A 57 8.38 8.43 4.93
CA GLU A 57 9.63 7.66 4.80
C GLU A 57 9.97 7.52 3.31
N SER A 58 11.23 7.76 2.94
CA SER A 58 11.66 7.64 1.55
C SER A 58 11.61 6.18 1.10
N ALA A 59 11.33 5.95 -0.19
CA ALA A 59 11.30 4.62 -0.76
C ALA A 59 12.58 3.83 -0.47
N LYS A 60 13.75 4.50 -0.57
CA LYS A 60 15.05 3.90 -0.27
C LYS A 60 15.13 3.31 1.13
N ILE A 61 14.65 4.03 2.15
CA ILE A 61 14.69 3.55 3.54
C ILE A 61 13.76 2.35 3.71
N ARG A 62 12.56 2.40 3.11
CA ARG A 62 11.61 1.28 3.13
C ARG A 62 12.21 0.03 2.48
N ASN A 63 12.85 0.17 1.32
CA ASN A 63 13.47 -0.95 0.60
C ASN A 63 14.59 -1.58 1.44
N ILE A 64 15.48 -0.77 2.03
CA ILE A 64 16.53 -1.28 2.93
C ILE A 64 15.92 -2.07 4.10
N ARG A 65 14.82 -1.58 4.69
CA ARG A 65 14.13 -2.27 5.78
C ARG A 65 13.52 -3.60 5.32
N MET A 66 12.98 -3.69 4.10
CA MET A 66 12.47 -4.94 3.54
C MET A 66 13.60 -5.93 3.26
N GLN A 67 14.71 -5.46 2.68
CA GLN A 67 15.89 -6.28 2.41
C GLN A 67 16.55 -6.84 3.68
N LYS A 68 16.47 -6.14 4.82
CA LYS A 68 16.93 -6.68 6.10
C LYS A 68 16.08 -7.85 6.62
N LYS A 69 14.81 -7.91 6.23
CA LYS A 69 13.88 -8.96 6.69
C LYS A 69 13.89 -10.17 5.77
N PHE A 70 14.00 -9.94 4.46
CA PHE A 70 13.92 -10.97 3.45
C PHE A 70 15.23 -11.04 2.68
N ASN A 71 15.95 -12.15 2.86
CA ASN A 71 17.18 -12.44 2.13
C ASN A 71 16.87 -13.40 0.97
N GLY A 72 17.23 -13.03 -0.25
CA GLY A 72 17.13 -13.91 -1.41
C GLY A 72 18.16 -15.04 -1.35
N THR A 73 17.76 -16.23 -1.75
CA THR A 73 18.64 -17.41 -1.91
C THR A 73 18.64 -17.84 -3.39
N PRO A 74 19.55 -18.71 -3.85
CA PRO A 74 19.51 -19.17 -5.24
C PRO A 74 18.21 -19.93 -5.57
N THR A 75 17.65 -20.65 -4.60
CA THR A 75 16.39 -21.40 -4.74
C THR A 75 15.16 -20.49 -4.65
N SER A 76 15.25 -19.44 -3.83
CA SER A 76 14.17 -18.49 -3.58
C SER A 76 14.70 -17.05 -3.65
N PRO A 77 14.97 -16.52 -4.84
CA PRO A 77 15.62 -15.22 -5.00
C PRO A 77 14.69 -14.05 -4.68
N ARG A 78 15.28 -12.86 -4.54
CA ARG A 78 14.55 -11.60 -4.38
C ARG A 78 14.26 -10.99 -5.74
N LEU A 79 13.01 -10.60 -5.97
CA LEU A 79 12.58 -9.83 -7.13
C LEU A 79 12.52 -8.33 -6.77
N SER A 80 13.30 -7.50 -7.47
CA SER A 80 13.20 -6.04 -7.38
C SER A 80 12.75 -5.48 -8.72
N VAL A 81 11.73 -4.62 -8.69
CA VAL A 81 11.16 -4.01 -9.88
C VAL A 81 11.10 -2.51 -9.71
N PHE A 82 11.66 -1.82 -10.69
CA PHE A 82 11.63 -0.38 -10.80
C PHE A 82 10.80 0.00 -12.02
N CYS A 83 9.81 0.88 -11.80
CA CYS A 83 8.99 1.42 -12.86
C CYS A 83 9.08 2.95 -12.85
N SER A 84 9.49 3.51 -13.98
CA SER A 84 9.39 4.93 -14.28
C SER A 84 8.23 5.18 -15.24
N ASP A 85 7.98 6.44 -15.60
CA ASP A 85 6.96 6.79 -16.59
C ASP A 85 7.26 6.21 -17.98
N LYS A 86 8.54 5.97 -18.30
CA LYS A 86 8.97 5.52 -19.63
C LYS A 86 9.35 4.04 -19.69
N GLN A 87 9.92 3.51 -18.63
CA GLN A 87 10.62 2.23 -18.65
C GLN A 87 10.35 1.41 -17.39
N LEU A 88 10.40 0.09 -17.54
CA LEU A 88 10.36 -0.88 -16.46
C LEU A 88 11.62 -1.73 -16.47
N TYR A 89 12.15 -1.98 -15.28
CA TYR A 89 13.32 -2.79 -15.03
C TYR A 89 12.98 -3.83 -13.96
N ALA A 90 13.30 -5.09 -14.21
CA ALA A 90 13.09 -6.19 -13.28
C ALA A 90 14.40 -6.95 -13.07
N MET A 91 14.70 -7.26 -11.82
CA MET A 91 15.90 -7.96 -11.41
C MET A 91 15.58 -9.09 -10.46
N LEU A 92 16.09 -10.28 -10.76
CA LEU A 92 16.07 -11.42 -9.87
C LEU A 92 17.46 -11.59 -9.26
N VAL A 93 17.55 -11.47 -7.94
CA VAL A 93 18.84 -11.35 -7.23
C VAL A 93 18.97 -12.43 -6.16
N ASP A 94 20.12 -13.10 -6.16
CA ASP A 94 20.59 -13.95 -5.08
C ASP A 94 21.49 -13.14 -4.14
N ASP A 95 21.00 -12.85 -2.93
CA ASP A 95 21.71 -12.04 -1.94
C ASP A 95 22.87 -12.79 -1.29
N LYS A 96 22.80 -14.14 -1.22
CA LYS A 96 23.87 -14.95 -0.62
C LYS A 96 25.14 -14.89 -1.47
N ASN A 97 24.98 -15.12 -2.77
CA ASN A 97 26.09 -15.12 -3.72
C ASN A 97 26.35 -13.73 -4.33
N LYS A 98 25.50 -12.73 -4.02
CA LYS A 98 25.53 -11.37 -4.59
C LYS A 98 25.51 -11.38 -6.13
N LYS A 99 24.73 -12.28 -6.71
CA LYS A 99 24.61 -12.45 -8.16
C LYS A 99 23.23 -12.06 -8.64
N CYS A 100 23.18 -11.40 -9.80
CA CYS A 100 21.95 -11.19 -10.54
C CYS A 100 21.69 -12.44 -11.39
N LEU A 101 20.58 -13.12 -11.13
CA LEU A 101 20.15 -14.31 -11.88
C LEU A 101 19.44 -13.93 -13.18
N PHE A 102 18.67 -12.85 -13.15
CA PHE A 102 17.94 -12.34 -14.30
C PHE A 102 17.89 -10.81 -14.27
N TYR A 103 18.07 -10.19 -15.45
CA TYR A 103 17.86 -8.77 -15.67
C TYR A 103 17.02 -8.56 -16.92
N GLY A 104 15.84 -7.97 -16.75
CA GLY A 104 14.90 -7.65 -17.83
C GLY A 104 14.61 -6.16 -17.86
N SER A 105 14.63 -5.55 -19.05
CA SER A 105 14.28 -4.15 -19.23
C SER A 105 13.49 -3.93 -20.51
N THR A 106 12.49 -3.04 -20.46
CA THR A 106 11.78 -2.58 -21.66
C THR A 106 12.69 -1.92 -22.72
N LEU A 107 13.95 -1.63 -22.38
CA LEU A 107 14.97 -1.12 -23.30
C LEU A 107 15.70 -2.21 -24.09
N GLN A 108 15.69 -3.47 -23.63
CA GLN A 108 16.41 -4.55 -24.28
C GLN A 108 15.80 -4.84 -25.66
N LYS A 109 16.67 -5.13 -26.63
CA LYS A 109 16.26 -5.43 -28.02
C LYS A 109 15.41 -6.69 -28.14
N SER A 110 15.57 -7.66 -27.23
CA SER A 110 14.74 -8.88 -27.18
C SER A 110 13.27 -8.56 -26.88
N ILE A 111 13.04 -7.60 -25.98
CA ILE A 111 11.73 -7.19 -25.50
C ILE A 111 11.11 -6.13 -26.40
N ARG A 112 11.94 -5.20 -26.89
CA ARG A 112 11.54 -4.11 -27.76
C ARG A 112 11.37 -4.63 -29.19
N GLN A 113 10.21 -5.23 -29.45
CA GLN A 113 9.83 -5.74 -30.77
C GLN A 113 9.76 -4.61 -31.82
N ASN A 114 9.85 -4.98 -33.09
CA ASN A 114 9.61 -4.11 -34.25
C ASN A 114 8.33 -4.59 -34.97
N PRO A 115 7.26 -3.79 -35.03
CA PRO A 115 7.13 -2.38 -34.59
C PRO A 115 7.15 -2.23 -33.07
N SER A 116 7.49 -1.02 -32.60
CA SER A 116 7.59 -0.71 -31.16
C SER A 116 6.27 -1.01 -30.45
N CYS A 117 6.30 -2.00 -29.56
CA CYS A 117 5.16 -2.36 -28.71
C CYS A 117 4.80 -1.21 -27.75
N THR A 118 3.56 -1.22 -27.27
CA THR A 118 3.09 -0.27 -26.25
C THR A 118 3.90 -0.46 -24.95
N THR A 119 4.08 0.59 -24.16
CA THR A 119 4.83 0.49 -22.90
C THR A 119 4.27 -0.53 -21.90
N ILE A 120 2.96 -0.81 -21.97
CA ILE A 120 2.27 -1.82 -21.17
C ILE A 120 2.57 -3.24 -21.69
N GLU A 121 2.55 -3.44 -23.00
CA GLU A 121 2.87 -4.72 -23.64
C GLU A 121 4.34 -5.09 -23.40
N ALA A 122 5.26 -4.12 -23.53
CA ALA A 122 6.66 -4.31 -23.20
C ALA A 122 6.84 -4.83 -21.77
N ALA A 123 6.08 -4.30 -20.81
CA ALA A 123 6.14 -4.75 -19.41
C ALA A 123 5.58 -6.17 -19.21
N LYS A 124 4.54 -6.57 -19.96
CA LYS A 124 4.06 -7.95 -19.97
C LYS A 124 5.16 -8.89 -20.47
N LEU A 125 5.82 -8.53 -21.58
CA LEU A 125 6.91 -9.31 -22.15
C LEU A 125 8.09 -9.46 -21.18
N VAL A 126 8.46 -8.41 -20.44
CA VAL A 126 9.48 -8.52 -19.37
C VAL A 126 9.07 -9.57 -18.33
N GLY A 127 7.79 -9.59 -17.94
CA GLY A 127 7.27 -10.58 -16.98
C GLY A 127 7.33 -12.01 -17.53
N GLU A 128 7.01 -12.20 -18.81
CA GLU A 128 7.10 -13.49 -19.49
C GLU A 128 8.55 -13.98 -19.63
N GLU A 129 9.49 -13.10 -19.97
CA GLU A 129 10.92 -13.44 -20.01
C GLU A 129 11.46 -13.80 -18.62
N LEU A 130 11.00 -13.10 -17.57
CA LEU A 130 11.36 -13.44 -16.19
C LEU A 130 10.90 -14.85 -15.83
N VAL A 131 9.67 -15.20 -16.18
CA VAL A 131 9.12 -16.56 -15.93
C VAL A 131 9.93 -17.62 -16.68
N LYS A 132 10.29 -17.37 -17.94
CA LYS A 132 11.16 -18.28 -18.70
C LYS A 132 12.50 -18.49 -18.00
N ALA A 133 13.13 -17.39 -17.57
CA ALA A 133 14.39 -17.47 -16.82
C ALA A 133 14.25 -18.20 -15.49
N CYS A 134 13.13 -18.03 -14.78
CA CYS A 134 12.85 -18.79 -13.56
C CYS A 134 12.73 -20.30 -13.84
N ASN A 135 12.04 -20.68 -14.91
CA ASN A 135 11.90 -22.08 -15.31
C ASN A 135 13.26 -22.68 -15.72
N ASP A 136 14.06 -21.97 -16.51
CA ASP A 136 15.39 -22.43 -16.95
C ASP A 136 16.34 -22.63 -15.76
N LEU A 137 16.20 -21.81 -14.71
CA LEU A 137 16.97 -21.88 -13.48
C LEU A 137 16.34 -22.76 -12.39
N ASN A 138 15.22 -23.43 -12.67
CA ASN A 138 14.45 -24.26 -11.72
C ASN A 138 14.07 -23.53 -10.41
N ILE A 139 13.67 -22.27 -10.52
CA ILE A 139 13.21 -21.45 -9.40
C ILE A 139 11.70 -21.60 -9.26
N ASN A 140 11.23 -22.08 -8.11
CA ASN A 140 9.80 -22.34 -7.87
C ASN A 140 9.10 -21.19 -7.14
N GLU A 141 9.83 -20.41 -6.33
CA GLU A 141 9.25 -19.40 -5.46
C GLU A 141 10.14 -18.14 -5.42
N ILE A 142 9.50 -16.98 -5.29
CA ILE A 142 10.17 -15.70 -5.08
C ILE A 142 10.02 -15.33 -3.60
N SER A 143 11.15 -15.23 -2.88
CA SER A 143 11.17 -14.97 -1.44
C SER A 143 10.62 -13.59 -1.08
N SER A 144 10.90 -12.59 -1.90
CA SER A 144 10.41 -11.23 -1.69
C SER A 144 10.26 -10.46 -2.98
N TYR A 145 9.24 -9.61 -3.02
CA TYR A 145 8.92 -8.75 -4.14
C TYR A 145 8.95 -7.27 -3.70
N ASP A 146 9.91 -6.51 -4.22
CA ASP A 146 10.06 -5.08 -3.97
C ASP A 146 9.66 -4.26 -5.20
N ARG A 147 8.67 -3.37 -5.04
CA ARG A 147 8.22 -2.42 -6.07
C ARG A 147 8.97 -1.08 -6.02
N ASN A 148 10.02 -1.02 -5.22
CA ASN A 148 10.89 0.12 -4.99
C ASN A 148 10.16 1.42 -4.59
N GLY A 149 9.00 1.29 -3.93
CA GLY A 149 8.19 2.41 -3.45
C GLY A 149 7.35 3.13 -4.51
N PHE A 150 7.23 2.58 -5.72
CA PHE A 150 6.33 3.10 -6.76
C PHE A 150 4.90 2.61 -6.58
N ALA A 151 3.93 3.47 -6.87
CA ALA A 151 2.51 3.12 -6.82
C ALA A 151 2.15 2.16 -7.95
N CYS A 152 1.12 1.33 -7.75
CA CYS A 152 0.56 0.50 -8.81
C CYS A 152 0.02 1.38 -9.94
N GLY A 153 0.67 1.33 -11.10
CA GLY A 153 0.15 1.82 -12.37
C GLY A 153 -0.14 0.66 -13.31
N GLU A 154 -0.74 0.96 -14.46
CA GLU A 154 -1.14 -0.05 -15.46
C GLU A 154 0.04 -0.90 -15.95
N ARG A 155 1.23 -0.29 -16.09
CA ARG A 155 2.44 -0.99 -16.50
C ARG A 155 2.94 -2.00 -15.47
N MET A 156 2.96 -1.59 -14.20
CA MET A 156 3.35 -2.49 -13.09
C MET A 156 2.34 -3.63 -12.96
N GLN A 157 1.04 -3.31 -13.03
CA GLN A 157 -0.02 -4.32 -13.00
C GLN A 157 0.12 -5.31 -14.16
N ALA A 158 0.43 -4.83 -15.37
CA ALA A 158 0.60 -5.70 -16.52
C ALA A 158 1.77 -6.68 -16.34
N PHE A 159 2.87 -6.23 -15.76
CA PHE A 159 4.00 -7.08 -15.36
C PHE A 159 3.61 -8.08 -14.25
N GLU A 160 2.94 -7.61 -13.18
CA GLU A 160 2.48 -8.45 -12.06
C GLU A 160 1.49 -9.53 -12.54
N ILE A 161 0.56 -9.18 -13.43
CA ILE A 161 -0.42 -10.12 -14.02
C ILE A 161 0.29 -11.21 -14.80
N ALA A 162 1.33 -10.87 -15.58
CA ALA A 162 2.09 -11.86 -16.34
C ALA A 162 2.74 -12.88 -15.40
N ILE A 163 3.41 -12.42 -14.34
CA ILE A 163 4.08 -13.30 -13.36
C ILE A 163 3.07 -14.11 -12.54
N SER A 164 1.97 -13.50 -12.10
CA SER A 164 0.97 -14.14 -11.24
C SER A 164 0.25 -15.29 -11.95
N ARG A 165 0.13 -15.26 -13.28
CA ARG A 165 -0.43 -16.38 -14.07
C ARG A 165 0.39 -17.66 -13.93
N HIS A 166 1.68 -17.55 -13.62
CA HIS A 166 2.59 -18.67 -13.44
C HIS A 166 2.83 -19.02 -11.97
N GLY A 167 2.10 -18.41 -11.02
CA GLY A 167 2.11 -18.78 -9.60
C GLY A 167 3.23 -18.17 -8.75
N PHE A 168 4.06 -17.30 -9.31
CA PHE A 168 5.18 -16.68 -8.59
C PHE A 168 4.80 -15.53 -7.67
N LEU A 169 3.64 -14.91 -7.86
CA LEU A 169 3.12 -13.82 -7.03
C LEU A 169 1.65 -14.08 -6.68
N PRO A 170 1.21 -13.74 -5.44
CA PRO A 170 -0.19 -13.82 -5.07
C PRO A 170 -1.02 -12.77 -5.83
N ARG A 171 -2.22 -13.17 -6.25
CA ARG A 171 -3.22 -12.30 -6.89
C ARG A 171 -3.93 -11.38 -5.89
#